data_AF-A0A7D4BPC5-F1
#
_entry.id   AF-A0A7D4BPC5-F1
#
_cell.length_a   1.000
_cell.length_b   1.000
_cell.length_c   1.000
_cell.angle_alpha   90.00
_cell.angle_beta   90.00
_cell.angle_gamma   90.00
#
_symmetry.space_group_name_H-M   'P 1'
#
loop_
_entity.id
_entity.type
_entity.pdbx_description
1 polymer ?
#
loop_
_entity_poly.entity_id
_entity_poly.type
_entity_poly.pdbx_seq_one_letter_code
_entity_poly.pdbx_strand_id
1 'polypeptide(L)'
;MTPPTTDGPPAPTTSREEAWVAHAALIDAATAATDDDRPYHRSIESIERGAALDDEGIALLRDALVDYLGDAPVRDRAPGRALLRRTDDAVDAQSSHA
;
A
#
# COMPACT_ATOMS: atom_id res chain seq x y z
N MET A 1 13.47 -10.79 -28.82
CA MET A 1 13.45 -10.66 -27.36
C MET A 1 12.04 -10.25 -26.96
N THR A 2 11.29 -11.17 -26.37
CA THR A 2 9.98 -10.87 -25.78
C THR A 2 10.24 -10.13 -24.47
N PRO A 3 9.67 -8.95 -24.21
CA PRO A 3 9.73 -8.37 -22.87
C PRO A 3 9.09 -9.38 -21.90
N PRO A 4 9.59 -9.52 -20.67
CA PRO A 4 8.89 -10.31 -19.67
C PRO A 4 7.52 -9.67 -19.47
N THR A 5 6.48 -10.32 -19.97
CA THR A 5 5.11 -10.00 -19.59
C THR A 5 4.99 -10.45 -18.15
N THR A 6 5.12 -9.52 -17.20
CA THR A 6 4.65 -9.75 -15.85
C THR A 6 3.13 -9.81 -15.94
N ASP A 7 2.57 -10.98 -16.27
CA ASP A 7 1.13 -11.28 -16.27
C ASP A 7 0.55 -11.32 -14.83
N GLY A 8 1.30 -10.84 -13.85
CA GLY A 8 0.84 -10.66 -12.48
C GLY A 8 0.12 -9.31 -12.32
N PRO A 9 -0.72 -9.16 -11.28
CA PRO A 9 -1.29 -7.87 -10.93
C PRO A 9 -0.19 -6.81 -10.80
N PRO A 10 -0.45 -5.56 -11.20
CA PRO A 10 0.56 -4.50 -11.10
C PRO A 10 0.99 -4.35 -9.63
N ALA A 11 2.28 -4.03 -9.44
CA ALA A 11 2.78 -3.69 -8.12
C ALA A 11 1.95 -2.52 -7.55
N PRO A 12 1.67 -2.52 -6.24
CA PRO A 12 0.81 -1.50 -5.60
C PRO A 12 1.39 -0.09 -5.73
N THR A 13 2.72 0.00 -5.83
CA THR A 13 3.47 1.25 -5.95
C THR A 13 4.18 1.34 -7.29
N THR A 14 4.15 2.53 -7.89
CA THR A 14 4.73 2.83 -9.20
C THR A 14 6.10 3.52 -9.12
N SER A 15 6.51 3.94 -7.93
CA SER A 15 7.79 4.58 -7.68
C SER A 15 8.40 4.12 -6.37
N ARG A 16 9.72 4.31 -6.23
CA ARG A 16 10.44 4.06 -4.98
C ARG A 16 9.97 4.96 -3.84
N GLU A 17 9.54 6.17 -4.15
CA GLU A 17 9.00 7.11 -3.17
C GLU A 17 7.65 6.60 -2.64
N GLU A 18 6.77 6.14 -3.52
CA GLU A 18 5.52 5.49 -3.13
C GLU A 18 5.77 4.23 -2.30
N ALA A 19 6.75 3.39 -2.67
CA ALA A 19 7.13 2.21 -1.91
C ALA A 19 7.63 2.55 -0.49
N TRP A 20 8.40 3.63 -0.36
CA TRP A 20 8.87 4.09 0.94
C TRP A 20 7.72 4.60 1.82
N VAL A 21 6.80 5.37 1.25
CA VAL A 21 5.62 5.87 1.98
C VAL A 21 4.68 4.73 2.38
N ALA A 22 4.45 3.77 1.48
CA ALA A 22 3.64 2.59 1.79
C ALA A 22 4.23 1.79 2.96
N HIS A 23 5.54 1.56 2.93
CA HIS A 23 6.25 0.88 4.01
C HIS A 23 6.15 1.67 5.33
N ALA A 24 6.38 2.99 5.30
CA ALA A 24 6.29 3.84 6.49
C ALA A 24 4.88 3.82 7.10
N ALA A 25 3.83 3.95 6.28
CA ALA A 25 2.44 3.91 6.73
C ALA A 25 2.08 2.56 7.36
N LEU A 26 2.48 1.45 6.73
CA LEU A 26 2.20 0.11 7.28
C LEU A 26 2.95 -0.16 8.60
N ILE A 27 4.18 0.34 8.74
CA ILE A 27 4.95 0.23 10.00
C ILE A 27 4.32 1.10 11.10
N ASP A 28 3.88 2.31 10.77
CA ASP A 28 3.20 3.20 11.71
C ASP A 28 1.89 2.58 12.22
N ALA A 29 1.06 2.06 11.29
CA ALA A 29 -0.17 1.36 11.62
C ALA A 29 0.07 0.08 12.45
N ALA A 30 1.09 -0.71 12.12
CA ALA A 30 1.48 -1.87 12.92
C ALA A 30 1.91 -1.46 14.33
N THR A 31 2.72 -0.41 14.46
CA THR A 31 3.18 0.08 15.77
C THR A 31 2.03 0.61 16.64
N ALA A 32 0.99 1.17 16.01
CA ALA A 32 -0.20 1.65 16.70
C ALA A 32 -1.19 0.53 17.07
N ALA A 33 -1.09 -0.65 16.45
CA ALA A 33 -1.96 -1.79 16.73
C ALA A 33 -1.64 -2.39 18.11
N THR A 34 -2.69 -2.62 18.90
CA THR A 34 -2.56 -3.17 20.27
C THR A 34 -2.65 -4.69 20.34
N ASP A 35 -2.95 -5.36 19.22
CA ASP A 35 -3.07 -6.82 19.10
C ASP A 35 -2.15 -7.35 18.00
N ASP A 36 -1.72 -8.60 18.16
CA ASP A 36 -0.66 -9.30 17.43
C ASP A 36 -0.51 -8.88 15.94
N ASP A 37 0.61 -8.20 15.62
CA ASP A 37 1.01 -7.48 14.37
C ASP A 37 0.94 -8.26 13.04
N ARG A 38 0.31 -9.43 13.03
CA ARG A 38 0.21 -10.37 11.91
C ARG A 38 -0.44 -9.81 10.63
N PRO A 39 -1.46 -8.92 10.63
CA PRO A 39 -2.10 -8.52 9.37
C PRO A 39 -1.18 -7.65 8.49
N TYR A 40 -0.26 -6.87 9.08
CA TYR A 40 0.60 -5.95 8.33
C TYR A 40 1.85 -6.61 7.75
N HIS A 41 2.37 -7.66 8.39
CA HIS A 41 3.66 -8.27 8.02
C HIS A 41 3.70 -8.71 6.55
N ARG A 42 2.62 -9.32 6.07
CA ARG A 42 2.53 -9.79 4.67
C ARG A 42 2.54 -8.61 3.69
N SER A 43 1.79 -7.55 3.99
CA SER A 43 1.73 -6.36 3.14
C SER A 43 3.08 -5.63 3.10
N ILE A 44 3.75 -5.51 4.24
CA ILE A 44 5.10 -4.94 4.34
C ILE A 44 6.08 -5.73 3.47
N GLU A 45 6.08 -7.06 3.60
CA GLU A 45 6.98 -7.94 2.86
C GLU A 45 6.73 -7.89 1.34
N SER A 46 5.47 -7.79 0.92
CA SER A 46 5.11 -7.57 -0.49
C SER A 46 5.63 -6.24 -1.02
N ILE A 47 5.46 -5.14 -0.27
CA ILE A 47 5.99 -3.82 -0.64
C ILE A 47 7.51 -3.84 -0.77
N GLU A 48 8.22 -4.47 0.16
CA GLU A 48 9.69 -4.61 0.13
C GLU A 48 10.18 -5.38 -1.10
N ARG A 49 9.42 -6.39 -1.53
CA ARG A 49 9.71 -7.18 -2.74
C ARG A 49 9.23 -6.53 -4.04
N GLY A 50 8.48 -5.42 -3.96
CA GLY A 50 7.79 -4.85 -5.11
C GLY A 50 6.74 -5.79 -5.70
N ALA A 51 6.18 -6.67 -4.88
CA ALA A 51 5.13 -7.62 -5.26
C ALA A 51 3.73 -7.00 -5.14
N ALA A 52 2.77 -7.57 -5.85
CA ALA A 52 1.37 -7.20 -5.73
C ALA A 52 0.82 -7.43 -4.30
N LEU A 53 -0.11 -6.57 -3.90
CA LEU A 53 -0.94 -6.80 -2.71
C LEU A 53 -2.22 -7.54 -3.12
N ASP A 54 -2.73 -8.38 -2.24
CA ASP A 54 -4.08 -8.90 -2.34
C ASP A 54 -5.10 -7.86 -1.87
N ASP A 55 -6.39 -8.15 -2.04
CA ASP A 55 -7.47 -7.20 -1.74
C ASP A 55 -7.45 -6.75 -0.28
N GLU A 56 -7.16 -7.68 0.65
CA GLU A 56 -6.98 -7.37 2.07
C GLU A 56 -5.77 -6.46 2.30
N GLY A 57 -4.63 -6.75 1.67
CA GLY A 57 -3.44 -5.89 1.75
C GLY A 57 -3.67 -4.49 1.16
N ILE A 58 -4.46 -4.37 0.10
CA ILE A 58 -4.87 -3.08 -0.49
C ILE A 58 -5.72 -2.28 0.49
N ALA A 59 -6.71 -2.91 1.13
CA ALA A 59 -7.56 -2.27 2.13
C ALA A 59 -6.74 -1.83 3.36
N LEU A 60 -5.86 -2.69 3.87
CA LEU A 60 -4.97 -2.35 4.98
C LEU A 60 -4.03 -1.19 4.64
N LEU A 61 -3.45 -1.18 3.44
CA LEU A 61 -2.59 -0.09 2.98
C LEU A 61 -3.37 1.21 2.87
N ARG A 62 -4.61 1.18 2.37
CA ARG A 62 -5.48 2.35 2.30
C ARG A 62 -5.70 2.96 3.68
N ASP A 63 -6.13 2.15 4.64
CA ASP A 63 -6.43 2.63 5.99
C ASP A 63 -5.17 3.18 6.67
N ALA A 64 -4.03 2.47 6.55
CA ALA A 64 -2.75 2.95 7.05
C ALA A 64 -2.31 4.29 6.42
N LEU A 65 -2.55 4.50 5.13
CA LEU A 65 -2.24 5.76 4.44
C LEU A 65 -3.14 6.91 4.92
N VAL A 66 -4.42 6.64 5.19
CA VAL A 66 -5.34 7.65 5.73
C VAL A 66 -4.83 8.18 7.06
N ASP A 67 -4.42 7.30 7.96
CA ASP A 67 -3.90 7.67 9.27
C ASP A 67 -2.53 8.37 9.17
N TYR A 68 -1.59 7.74 8.47
CA TYR A 68 -0.23 8.25 8.31
C TYR A 68 -0.18 9.66 7.69
N LEU A 69 -1.00 9.92 6.65
CA LEU A 69 -1.01 11.22 5.96
C LEU A 69 -1.55 12.38 6.82
N GLY A 70 -2.17 12.10 7.96
CA GLY A 70 -2.58 13.11 8.93
C GLY A 70 -1.40 13.89 9.50
N ASP A 71 -0.28 13.22 9.78
CA ASP A 71 0.94 13.81 10.35
C ASP A 71 2.20 13.55 9.50
N ALA A 72 2.04 13.06 8.28
CA ALA A 72 3.16 12.71 7.41
C ALA A 72 4.13 13.89 7.15
N PRO A 73 5.44 13.62 7.11
CA PRO A 73 6.46 14.57 6.68
C PRO A 73 6.13 15.17 5.30
N VAL A 74 6.50 16.43 5.07
CA VAL A 74 6.16 17.15 3.83
C VAL A 74 6.60 16.40 2.57
N ARG A 75 7.76 15.74 2.64
CA ARG A 75 8.32 14.91 1.56
C ARG A 75 7.36 13.80 1.10
N ASP A 76 6.57 13.25 2.02
CA ASP A 76 5.77 12.05 1.81
C ASP A 76 4.34 12.37 1.35
N ARG A 77 3.90 13.63 1.51
CA ARG A 77 2.53 14.04 1.25
C ARG A 77 2.10 13.88 -0.20
N ALA A 78 2.93 14.32 -1.15
CA ALA A 78 2.62 14.21 -2.57
C ALA A 78 2.60 12.76 -3.05
N PRO A 79 3.66 11.95 -2.85
CA PRO A 79 3.64 10.54 -3.26
C PRO A 79 2.57 9.74 -2.50
N GLY A 80 2.38 9.98 -1.20
CA GLY A 80 1.37 9.29 -0.41
C GLY A 80 -0.06 9.61 -0.84
N ARG A 81 -0.38 10.87 -1.21
CA ARG A 81 -1.71 11.22 -1.77
C ARG A 81 -1.96 10.60 -3.13
N ALA A 82 -0.94 10.48 -3.97
CA ALA A 82 -1.06 9.81 -5.26
C ALA A 82 -1.32 8.31 -5.08
N LEU A 83 -0.61 7.69 -4.13
CA LEU A 83 -0.81 6.31 -3.76
C LEU A 83 -2.20 6.07 -3.17
N LEU A 84 -2.63 6.89 -2.20
CA LEU A 84 -3.94 6.76 -1.55
C LEU A 84 -5.10 6.79 -2.55
N ARG A 85 -5.07 7.70 -3.52
CA ARG A 85 -6.10 7.74 -4.57
C ARG A 85 -6.18 6.43 -5.35
N ARG A 86 -5.03 5.82 -5.66
CA ARG A 86 -4.98 4.57 -6.41
C ARG A 86 -5.49 3.39 -5.58
N THR A 87 -5.17 3.35 -4.29
CA THR A 87 -5.73 2.34 -3.38
C THR A 87 -7.22 2.55 -3.13
N ASP A 88 -7.71 3.79 -3.02
CA ASP A 88 -9.15 4.10 -2.98
C ASP A 88 -9.86 3.56 -4.22
N ASP A 89 -9.37 3.88 -5.42
CA ASP A 89 -9.95 3.40 -6.69
C ASP A 89 -9.98 1.86 -6.76
N ALA A 90 -8.96 1.19 -6.23
CA ALA A 90 -8.88 -0.28 -6.21
C ALA A 90 -9.91 -0.91 -5.25
N VAL A 91 -10.09 -0.35 -4.05
CA VAL A 91 -11.08 -0.81 -3.07
C VAL A 91 -12.52 -0.60 -3.57
N ASP A 92 -12.77 0.55 -4.22
CA ASP A 92 -14.08 0.84 -4.81
C ASP A 92 -14.43 -0.11 -5.96
N ALA A 93 -13.44 -0.47 -6.79
CA ALA A 93 -13.60 -1.44 -7.87
C ALA A 93 -13.91 -2.85 -7.35
N GLN A 94 -13.28 -3.28 -6.26
CA GLN A 94 -13.57 -4.57 -5.61
C GLN A 94 -15.00 -4.60 -5.05
N SER A 95 -15.42 -3.51 -4.40
CA SER A 95 -16.76 -3.38 -3.82
C SER A 95 -17.87 -3.41 -4.87
N SER A 96 -17.56 -3.01 -6.10
CA SER A 96 -18.49 -3.02 -7.24
C SER A 96 -18.61 -4.38 -7.94
N HIS A 97 -17.72 -5.33 -7.63
CA HIS A 97 -17.70 -6.68 -8.22
C HIS A 97 -18.31 -7.75 -7.30
N ALA A 98 -18.63 -7.40 -6.05
CA ALA A 98 -19.28 -8.27 -5.06
C ALA A 98 -20.82 -8.24 -5.18
#